data_AF-A0A2S7TJY5-F1
#
_entry.id   AF-A0A2S7TJY5-F1
#
_cell.length_a   1.000
_cell.length_b   1.000
_cell.length_c   1.000
_cell.angle_alpha   90.00
_cell.angle_beta   90.00
_cell.angle_gamma   90.00
#
_symmetry.space_group_name_H-M   'P 1'
#
loop_
_entity.id
_entity.type
_entity.pdbx_description
1 polymer ?
#
loop_
_entity_poly.entity_id
_entity_poly.type
_entity_poly.pdbx_seq_one_letter_code
_entity_poly.pdbx_strand_id
1 'polypeptide(L)'
;MKRLKILFLFFATSAMFISCDDPIDDGISLNQLLSSYDLWYVDYNRTEGTGDVPFVSRAFTMSFFNGRMFANNNIADIGITGNGLGIEVGSYGTFSTVLETNHIIDGRYDFDVVQLSRNQIRIDCLDTNVSYYLIGYQRSNFDYDMLFYDNIEYFLQEYVAWERTGISGGIDNVFDEEHYLEFTPENITTFRSSQDPFGTDIDNILWDFVGSYEVTDVRGYEYLKYLTLYYDGGDREEFELNVLDDQTIELYHFDSDRVYRFSGRGFIQILKGDKTSAKTKAKNRNSNRKRTRVKRKTVDKRVLK
;
A
#
# COMPACT_ATOMS: atom_id res chain seq x y z
N MET A 1 -12.76 39.66 14.30
CA MET A 1 -11.83 40.03 13.20
C MET A 1 -11.51 38.78 12.40
N LYS A 2 -12.01 38.71 11.17
CA LYS A 2 -11.85 37.56 10.26
C LYS A 2 -10.40 37.46 9.80
N ARG A 3 -9.76 36.30 9.95
CA ARG A 3 -8.52 35.97 9.23
C ARG A 3 -8.85 34.96 8.15
N LEU A 4 -8.79 35.44 6.92
CA LEU A 4 -8.93 34.70 5.68
C LEU A 4 -7.71 33.76 5.57
N LYS A 5 -7.91 32.44 5.72
CA LYS A 5 -6.88 31.45 5.39
C LYS A 5 -6.96 31.20 3.88
N ILE A 6 -5.93 31.62 3.17
CA ILE A 6 -5.74 31.36 1.74
C ILE A 6 -5.32 29.89 1.61
N LEU A 7 -6.17 29.09 0.97
CA LEU A 7 -5.85 27.73 0.56
C LEU A 7 -5.12 27.84 -0.79
N PHE A 8 -3.82 27.55 -0.82
CA PHE A 8 -3.11 27.36 -2.09
C PHE A 8 -3.44 25.96 -2.61
N LEU A 9 -4.34 25.90 -3.59
CA LEU A 9 -4.65 24.70 -4.34
C LEU A 9 -3.68 24.64 -5.52
N PHE A 10 -2.60 23.87 -5.40
CA PHE A 10 -1.73 23.55 -6.53
C PHE A 10 -2.38 22.43 -7.34
N PHE A 11 -3.05 22.78 -8.44
CA PHE A 11 -3.40 21.80 -9.47
C PHE A 11 -2.16 21.55 -10.33
N ALA A 12 -1.46 20.44 -10.07
CA ALA A 12 -0.51 19.87 -11.03
C ALA A 12 -1.30 19.00 -12.02
N THR A 13 -1.95 19.62 -13.00
CA THR A 13 -2.51 18.87 -14.13
C THR A 13 -1.35 18.36 -14.99
N SER A 14 -0.97 17.09 -14.79
CA SER A 14 -0.10 16.37 -15.70
C SER A 14 -0.85 16.18 -17.02
N ALA A 15 -0.49 16.98 -18.03
CA ALA A 15 -0.93 16.74 -19.40
C ALA A 15 -0.13 15.54 -19.94
N MET A 16 -0.77 14.37 -19.99
CA MET A 16 -0.23 13.20 -20.67
C MET A 16 -0.32 13.43 -22.18
N PHE A 17 0.78 13.89 -22.78
CA PHE A 17 0.96 13.81 -24.23
C PHE A 17 1.33 12.38 -24.57
N ILE A 18 0.47 11.68 -25.30
CA ILE A 18 0.81 10.39 -25.92
C ILE A 18 1.60 10.73 -27.19
N SER A 19 2.91 10.91 -27.03
CA SER A 19 3.86 10.85 -28.14
C SER A 19 4.25 9.40 -28.35
N CYS A 20 4.55 9.02 -29.59
CA CYS A 20 5.27 7.77 -29.86
C CYS A 20 6.68 7.97 -29.32
N ASP A 21 6.95 7.48 -28.11
CA ASP A 21 8.21 7.73 -27.41
C ASP A 21 9.32 6.89 -28.01
N ASP A 22 10.25 7.55 -28.72
CA ASP A 22 11.59 7.00 -28.88
C ASP A 22 12.22 6.90 -27.47
N PRO A 23 12.89 5.79 -27.13
CA PRO A 23 13.58 5.66 -25.85
C PRO A 23 14.56 6.81 -25.66
N ILE A 24 14.54 7.41 -24.46
CA ILE A 24 15.44 8.49 -24.11
C ILE A 24 16.87 7.94 -24.03
N ASP A 25 17.78 8.52 -24.80
CA ASP A 25 19.23 8.30 -24.66
C ASP A 25 19.85 9.50 -23.93
N ASP A 26 19.88 9.43 -22.60
CA ASP A 26 20.53 10.42 -21.75
C ASP A 26 22.07 10.28 -21.72
N GLY A 27 22.64 9.33 -22.47
CA GLY A 27 24.07 9.04 -22.51
C GLY A 27 24.64 8.42 -21.22
N ILE A 28 23.78 8.00 -20.28
CA ILE A 28 24.15 7.34 -19.03
C ILE A 28 23.98 5.82 -19.13
N SER A 29 24.79 5.06 -18.41
CA SER A 29 24.60 3.61 -18.29
C SER A 29 23.36 3.28 -17.46
N LEU A 30 22.76 2.09 -17.69
CA LEU A 30 21.62 1.63 -16.90
C LEU A 30 21.92 1.60 -15.39
N ASN A 31 23.13 1.21 -14.98
CA ASN A 31 23.50 1.25 -13.56
C ASN A 31 23.52 2.69 -13.01
N GLN A 32 23.97 3.67 -13.79
CA GLN A 32 23.89 5.08 -13.40
C GLN A 32 22.43 5.55 -13.30
N LEU A 33 21.57 5.15 -14.23
CA LEU A 33 20.14 5.46 -14.18
C LEU A 33 19.49 4.88 -12.92
N LEU A 34 19.64 3.58 -12.67
CA LEU A 34 19.05 2.91 -11.52
C LEU A 34 19.52 3.49 -10.19
N SER A 35 20.80 3.87 -10.08
CA SER A 35 21.36 4.50 -8.89
C SER A 35 21.18 6.03 -8.84
N SER A 36 20.55 6.65 -9.83
CA SER A 36 20.25 8.10 -9.81
C SER A 36 19.07 8.46 -8.89
N TYR A 37 18.28 7.46 -8.50
CA TYR A 37 17.15 7.58 -7.58
C TYR A 37 17.37 6.65 -6.38
N ASP A 38 17.04 7.14 -5.19
CA ASP A 38 17.08 6.33 -3.97
C ASP A 38 15.99 5.25 -4.00
N LEU A 39 14.79 5.61 -4.46
CA LEU A 39 13.60 4.76 -4.49
C LEU A 39 13.02 4.70 -5.90
N TRP A 40 12.60 3.50 -6.29
CA TRP A 40 11.76 3.25 -7.45
C TRP A 40 10.40 2.75 -6.98
N TYR A 41 9.39 3.61 -7.03
CA TYR A 41 8.00 3.25 -6.75
C TYR A 41 7.47 2.32 -7.84
N VAL A 42 6.89 1.19 -7.43
CA VAL A 42 6.29 0.21 -8.34
C VAL A 42 4.81 0.56 -8.53
N ASP A 43 4.51 1.21 -9.66
CA ASP A 43 3.13 1.50 -10.07
C ASP A 43 2.47 0.23 -10.62
N TYR A 44 1.97 -0.58 -9.67
CA TYR A 44 1.37 -1.87 -9.96
C TYR A 44 0.06 -1.76 -10.76
N ASN A 45 -0.63 -0.63 -10.68
CA ASN A 45 -1.86 -0.40 -11.43
C ASN A 45 -1.57 -0.28 -12.94
N ARG A 46 -0.39 0.23 -13.30
CA ARG A 46 0.11 0.33 -14.68
C ARG A 46 0.78 -0.93 -15.21
N THR A 47 1.04 -1.96 -14.39
CA THR A 47 1.63 -3.24 -14.84
C THR A 47 0.91 -3.77 -16.09
N GLU A 48 1.59 -4.50 -16.97
CA GLU A 48 1.00 -5.08 -18.18
C GLU A 48 1.41 -6.55 -18.32
N GLY A 49 0.68 -7.31 -19.13
CA GLY A 49 0.95 -8.72 -19.38
C GLY A 49 0.21 -9.70 -18.46
N THR A 50 0.47 -10.99 -18.65
CA THR A 50 -0.17 -12.13 -17.98
C THR A 50 0.75 -12.88 -17.02
N GLY A 51 2.05 -12.57 -17.04
CA GLY A 51 3.07 -13.14 -16.16
C GLY A 51 3.09 -12.49 -14.78
N ASP A 52 4.11 -12.87 -14.00
CA ASP A 52 4.34 -12.31 -12.67
C ASP A 52 5.78 -12.53 -12.24
N VAL A 53 6.40 -11.49 -11.68
CA VAL A 53 7.65 -11.60 -10.92
C VAL A 53 7.33 -11.36 -9.45
N PRO A 54 7.44 -12.38 -8.58
CA PRO A 54 6.93 -12.30 -7.21
C PRO A 54 7.49 -11.12 -6.40
N PHE A 55 8.81 -10.91 -6.38
CA PHE A 55 9.40 -9.82 -5.60
C PHE A 55 9.02 -8.43 -6.10
N VAL A 56 8.86 -8.24 -7.42
CA VAL A 56 8.45 -6.94 -7.99
C VAL A 56 6.97 -6.69 -7.70
N SER A 57 6.12 -7.70 -7.87
CA SER A 57 4.68 -7.59 -7.63
C SER A 57 4.30 -7.32 -6.18
N ARG A 58 5.18 -7.63 -5.24
CA ARG A 58 4.99 -7.43 -3.80
C ARG A 58 5.50 -6.08 -3.32
N ALA A 59 6.54 -5.55 -3.96
CA ALA A 59 7.17 -4.31 -3.54
C ALA A 59 6.25 -3.10 -3.79
N PHE A 60 6.20 -2.18 -2.83
CA PHE A 60 5.72 -0.81 -3.04
C PHE A 60 6.83 0.06 -3.61
N THR A 61 8.05 -0.10 -3.09
CA THR A 61 9.25 0.53 -3.64
C THR A 61 10.40 -0.47 -3.71
N MET A 62 11.26 -0.30 -4.70
CA MET A 62 12.52 -1.02 -4.87
C MET A 62 13.69 -0.03 -4.89
N SER A 63 14.87 -0.47 -4.46
CA SER A 63 16.08 0.36 -4.47
C SER A 63 17.26 -0.43 -5.03
N PHE A 64 18.08 0.20 -5.87
CA PHE A 64 19.25 -0.40 -6.51
C PHE A 64 20.51 0.35 -6.10
N PHE A 65 21.28 -0.23 -5.18
CA PHE A 65 22.41 0.46 -4.56
C PHE A 65 23.63 -0.46 -4.43
N ASN A 66 24.73 -0.09 -5.09
CA ASN A 66 26.01 -0.80 -5.04
C ASN A 66 25.90 -2.31 -5.34
N GLY A 67 25.14 -2.68 -6.37
CA GLY A 67 24.92 -4.08 -6.76
C GLY A 67 23.98 -4.87 -5.83
N ARG A 68 23.37 -4.22 -4.83
CA ARG A 68 22.35 -4.80 -3.96
C ARG A 68 20.97 -4.22 -4.26
N MET A 69 19.96 -5.08 -4.14
CA MET A 69 18.55 -4.70 -4.26
C MET A 69 17.90 -4.66 -2.88
N PHE A 70 17.07 -3.64 -2.67
CA PHE A 70 16.23 -3.51 -1.49
C PHE A 70 14.77 -3.37 -1.91
N ALA A 71 13.83 -3.77 -1.04
CA ALA A 71 12.41 -3.58 -1.29
C ALA A 71 11.64 -3.29 -0.01
N ASN A 72 10.65 -2.39 -0.11
CA ASN A 72 9.61 -2.20 0.89
C ASN A 72 8.37 -2.99 0.47
N ASN A 73 8.10 -4.10 1.14
CA ASN A 73 6.93 -4.96 0.88
C ASN A 73 5.75 -4.66 1.82
N ASN A 74 6.01 -3.89 2.87
CA ASN A 74 5.02 -3.33 3.79
C ASN A 74 4.96 -1.81 3.61
N ILE A 75 3.80 -1.23 3.87
CA ILE A 75 3.59 0.22 3.95
C ILE A 75 3.89 0.70 5.37
N ALA A 76 3.54 -0.09 6.39
CA ALA A 76 3.97 0.21 7.75
C ALA A 76 5.51 0.19 7.83
N ASP A 77 6.08 1.10 8.64
CA ASP A 77 7.52 1.39 8.71
C ASP A 77 8.18 1.87 7.40
N ILE A 78 7.42 2.24 6.37
CA ILE A 78 8.02 2.78 5.14
C ILE A 78 8.74 4.11 5.41
N GLY A 79 9.90 4.30 4.78
CA GLY A 79 10.77 5.46 5.04
C GLY A 79 11.67 5.28 6.27
N ILE A 80 11.39 4.29 7.14
CA ILE A 80 12.19 3.96 8.31
C ILE A 80 13.02 2.70 8.05
N THR A 81 12.37 1.61 7.62
CA THR A 81 13.02 0.31 7.41
C THR A 81 14.19 0.42 6.42
N GLY A 82 15.37 -0.07 6.83
CA GLY A 82 16.57 -0.04 6.01
C GLY A 82 16.99 1.38 5.60
N ASN A 83 16.76 2.38 6.48
CA ASN A 83 16.97 3.79 6.18
C ASN A 83 16.06 4.26 5.02
N GLY A 84 14.84 3.74 4.95
CA GLY A 84 13.85 3.99 3.91
C GLY A 84 14.00 3.17 2.63
N LEU A 85 15.14 2.52 2.40
CA LEU A 85 15.36 1.69 1.19
C LEU A 85 14.62 0.35 1.25
N GLY A 86 14.17 -0.06 2.44
CA GLY A 86 13.56 -1.36 2.69
C GLY A 86 14.57 -2.45 3.09
N ILE A 87 14.14 -3.70 3.05
CA ILE A 87 15.00 -4.84 3.41
C ILE A 87 15.83 -5.27 2.20
N GLU A 88 17.07 -5.73 2.42
CA GLU A 88 17.89 -6.28 1.32
C GLU A 88 17.25 -7.57 0.81
N VAL A 89 16.90 -7.61 -0.48
CA VAL A 89 16.17 -8.71 -1.12
C VAL A 89 17.01 -9.50 -2.13
N GLY A 90 18.19 -9.00 -2.50
CA GLY A 90 19.09 -9.71 -3.41
C GLY A 90 20.17 -8.83 -4.00
N SER A 91 20.71 -9.26 -5.12
CA SER A 91 21.71 -8.53 -5.89
C SER A 91 21.19 -8.17 -7.27
N TYR A 92 21.79 -7.14 -7.88
CA TYR A 92 21.58 -6.82 -9.29
C TYR A 92 22.89 -6.53 -10.00
N GLY A 93 22.87 -6.72 -11.31
CA GLY A 93 23.87 -6.26 -12.26
C GLY A 93 23.17 -5.62 -13.46
N THR A 94 23.95 -4.99 -14.33
CA THR A 94 23.43 -4.42 -15.58
C THR A 94 24.34 -4.74 -16.74
N PHE A 95 23.77 -5.12 -17.88
CA PHE A 95 24.50 -5.32 -19.13
C PHE A 95 23.73 -4.67 -20.28
N SER A 96 24.27 -3.59 -20.85
CA SER A 96 23.55 -2.76 -21.81
C SER A 96 22.20 -2.28 -21.23
N THR A 97 21.07 -2.62 -21.83
CA THR A 97 19.71 -2.30 -21.34
C THR A 97 19.15 -3.36 -20.39
N VAL A 98 19.88 -4.46 -20.15
CA VAL A 98 19.39 -5.57 -19.34
C VAL A 98 19.74 -5.34 -17.87
N LEU A 99 18.72 -5.37 -17.02
CA LEU A 99 18.83 -5.48 -15.57
C LEU A 99 18.80 -6.97 -15.20
N GLU A 100 19.93 -7.49 -14.73
CA GLU A 100 20.04 -8.87 -14.23
C GLU A 100 19.82 -8.86 -12.72
N THR A 101 18.82 -9.58 -12.22
CA THR A 101 18.52 -9.64 -10.79
C THR A 101 18.69 -11.05 -10.25
N ASN A 102 19.14 -11.18 -9.00
CA ASN A 102 19.16 -12.45 -8.28
C ASN A 102 18.52 -12.24 -6.90
N HIS A 103 17.21 -12.52 -6.82
CA HIS A 103 16.44 -12.44 -5.59
C HIS A 103 16.75 -13.62 -4.68
N ILE A 104 16.90 -13.37 -3.38
CA ILE A 104 17.34 -14.38 -2.39
C ILE A 104 16.43 -15.61 -2.34
N ILE A 105 15.15 -15.45 -2.70
CA ILE A 105 14.15 -16.53 -2.67
C ILE A 105 13.59 -16.87 -4.03
N ASP A 106 13.27 -15.86 -4.83
CA ASP A 106 12.60 -16.06 -6.12
C ASP A 106 13.61 -16.40 -7.22
N GLY A 107 14.91 -16.25 -6.94
CA GLY A 107 15.98 -16.59 -7.87
C GLY A 107 16.24 -15.50 -8.90
N ARG A 108 16.76 -15.92 -10.06
CA ARG A 108 17.19 -15.00 -11.12
C ARG A 108 16.01 -14.58 -11.99
N TYR A 109 15.94 -13.27 -12.27
CA TYR A 109 15.07 -12.69 -13.30
C TYR A 109 15.85 -11.62 -14.03
N ASP A 110 15.77 -11.65 -15.35
CA ASP A 110 16.40 -10.63 -16.21
C ASP A 110 15.30 -9.78 -16.86
N PHE A 111 15.55 -8.48 -16.95
CA PHE A 111 14.60 -7.51 -17.50
C PHE A 111 15.26 -6.64 -18.56
N ASP A 112 14.59 -6.44 -19.69
CA ASP A 112 14.94 -5.31 -20.56
C ASP A 112 14.37 -4.02 -19.96
N VAL A 113 15.17 -2.97 -19.93
CA VAL A 113 14.79 -1.68 -19.33
C VAL A 113 14.60 -0.64 -20.41
N VAL A 114 13.39 -0.08 -20.46
CA VAL A 114 13.04 1.04 -21.34
C VAL A 114 12.88 2.30 -20.50
N GLN A 115 13.69 3.33 -20.77
CA GLN A 115 13.54 4.63 -20.14
C GLN A 115 12.44 5.43 -20.84
N LEU A 116 11.36 5.72 -20.12
CA LEU A 116 10.19 6.44 -20.63
C LEU A 116 10.28 7.95 -20.35
N SER A 117 10.91 8.31 -19.23
CA SER A 117 11.18 9.70 -18.86
C SER A 117 12.44 9.76 -18.00
N ARG A 118 12.87 10.97 -17.60
CA ARG A 118 14.03 11.14 -16.71
C ARG A 118 13.94 10.30 -15.44
N ASN A 119 12.75 10.17 -14.86
CA ASN A 119 12.52 9.41 -13.63
C ASN A 119 11.55 8.25 -13.82
N GLN A 120 11.29 7.82 -15.05
CA GLN A 120 10.36 6.72 -15.30
C GLN A 120 10.99 5.66 -16.19
N ILE A 121 10.89 4.42 -15.75
CA ILE A 121 11.32 3.25 -16.52
C ILE A 121 10.19 2.22 -16.60
N ARG A 122 10.20 1.43 -17.67
CA ARG A 122 9.49 0.16 -17.76
C ARG A 122 10.52 -0.95 -17.71
N ILE A 123 10.28 -1.97 -16.89
CA ILE A 123 11.07 -3.20 -16.87
C ILE A 123 10.23 -4.33 -17.46
N ASP A 124 10.71 -4.92 -18.54
CA ASP A 124 10.06 -6.00 -19.29
C ASP A 124 10.74 -7.31 -18.94
N CYS A 125 10.04 -8.22 -18.28
CA CYS A 125 10.65 -9.50 -17.89
C CYS A 125 10.96 -10.33 -19.15
N LEU A 126 12.19 -10.80 -19.28
CA LEU A 126 12.62 -11.56 -20.46
C LEU A 126 12.05 -12.98 -20.48
N ASP A 127 11.81 -13.56 -19.30
CA ASP A 127 11.35 -14.95 -19.14
C ASP A 127 9.83 -15.09 -18.99
N THR A 128 9.13 -13.98 -18.69
CA THR A 128 7.67 -14.01 -18.46
C THR A 128 7.00 -12.82 -19.12
N ASN A 129 5.77 -13.01 -19.61
CA ASN A 129 5.00 -11.95 -20.28
C ASN A 129 4.46 -10.93 -19.26
N VAL A 130 5.32 -10.11 -18.66
CA VAL A 130 4.93 -9.07 -17.71
C VAL A 130 5.86 -7.86 -17.77
N SER A 131 5.27 -6.68 -17.64
CA SER A 131 5.98 -5.40 -17.61
C SER A 131 5.59 -4.61 -16.37
N TYR A 132 6.56 -4.02 -15.69
CA TYR A 132 6.33 -3.15 -14.52
C TYR A 132 6.80 -1.73 -14.80
N TYR A 133 6.02 -0.75 -14.34
CA TYR A 133 6.36 0.67 -14.46
C TYR A 133 6.89 1.17 -13.12
N LEU A 134 8.08 1.75 -13.15
CA LEU A 134 8.79 2.23 -11.98
C LEU A 134 9.02 3.74 -12.08
N ILE A 135 8.76 4.46 -11.00
CA ILE A 135 8.94 5.91 -10.91
C ILE A 135 9.99 6.23 -9.84
N GLY A 136 11.05 6.92 -10.24
CA GLY A 136 12.19 7.28 -9.44
C GLY A 136 11.95 8.50 -8.56
N TYR A 137 12.32 8.38 -7.28
CA TYR A 137 12.26 9.42 -6.25
C TYR A 137 13.53 9.45 -5.40
N GLN A 138 13.79 10.60 -4.80
CA GLN A 138 14.72 10.71 -3.69
C GLN A 138 13.95 10.45 -2.39
N ARG A 139 14.54 9.80 -1.39
CA ARG A 139 13.81 9.53 -0.12
C ARG A 139 13.26 10.78 0.53
N SER A 140 13.94 11.92 0.36
CA SER A 140 13.57 13.21 0.93
C SER A 140 12.41 13.90 0.22
N ASN A 141 12.02 13.46 -0.99
CA ASN A 141 10.92 14.04 -1.77
C ASN A 141 9.82 13.02 -2.12
N PHE A 142 9.91 11.81 -1.57
CA PHE A 142 8.89 10.79 -1.74
C PHE A 142 7.68 11.11 -0.84
N ASP A 143 6.49 11.09 -1.42
CA ASP A 143 5.24 11.29 -0.69
C ASP A 143 4.81 9.97 -0.04
N TYR A 144 5.28 9.76 1.18
CA TYR A 144 4.95 8.55 1.95
C TYR A 144 3.47 8.50 2.32
N ASP A 145 2.84 9.64 2.60
CA ASP A 145 1.42 9.71 2.96
C ASP A 145 0.55 9.24 1.80
N MET A 146 0.83 9.73 0.58
CA MET A 146 0.09 9.33 -0.63
C MET A 146 0.16 7.81 -0.84
N LEU A 147 1.30 7.18 -0.51
CA LEU A 147 1.43 5.73 -0.65
C LEU A 147 0.41 4.97 0.21
N PHE A 148 0.16 5.41 1.45
CA PHE A 148 -0.88 4.81 2.31
C PHE A 148 -2.25 4.91 1.65
N TYR A 149 -2.62 6.09 1.16
CA TYR A 149 -3.93 6.32 0.57
C TYR A 149 -4.13 5.62 -0.77
N ASP A 150 -3.09 5.51 -1.59
CA ASP A 150 -3.15 4.78 -2.86
C ASP A 150 -3.23 3.26 -2.66
N ASN A 151 -2.78 2.75 -1.51
CA ASN A 151 -2.67 1.32 -1.22
C ASN A 151 -3.40 0.93 0.08
N ILE A 152 -4.45 1.67 0.44
CA ILE A 152 -5.06 1.60 1.78
C ILE A 152 -5.62 0.21 2.12
N GLU A 153 -6.15 -0.54 1.15
CA GLU A 153 -6.63 -1.91 1.38
C GLU A 153 -5.48 -2.80 1.84
N TYR A 154 -4.28 -2.60 1.28
CA TYR A 154 -3.10 -3.35 1.71
C TYR A 154 -2.63 -2.91 3.09
N PHE A 155 -2.66 -1.61 3.38
CA PHE A 155 -2.31 -1.08 4.71
C PHE A 155 -3.20 -1.68 5.80
N LEU A 156 -4.52 -1.71 5.57
CA LEU A 156 -5.49 -2.30 6.49
C LEU A 156 -5.24 -3.79 6.76
N GLN A 157 -4.53 -4.48 5.86
CA GLN A 157 -4.20 -5.91 5.97
C GLN A 157 -2.83 -6.18 6.61
N GLU A 158 -2.07 -5.15 7.01
CA GLU A 158 -0.73 -5.33 7.60
C GLU A 158 -0.75 -5.63 9.10
N TYR A 159 -1.94 -5.69 9.70
CA TYR A 159 -2.15 -6.04 11.10
C TYR A 159 -3.14 -7.19 11.20
N VAL A 160 -2.92 -8.07 12.19
CA VAL A 160 -3.85 -9.18 12.49
C VAL A 160 -5.21 -8.65 12.92
N ALA A 161 -5.22 -7.57 13.69
CA ALA A 161 -6.43 -6.87 14.09
C ALA A 161 -6.16 -5.38 14.26
N TRP A 162 -7.20 -4.58 14.16
CA TRP A 162 -7.24 -3.18 14.53
C TRP A 162 -8.06 -3.09 15.82
N GLU A 163 -7.44 -2.74 16.93
CA GLU A 163 -8.10 -2.58 18.23
C GLU A 163 -8.53 -1.14 18.43
N ARG A 164 -9.78 -0.91 18.81
CA ARG A 164 -10.27 0.42 19.13
C ARG A 164 -9.55 0.94 20.37
N THR A 165 -8.90 2.10 20.25
CA THR A 165 -8.18 2.77 21.35
C THR A 165 -8.82 4.08 21.78
N GLY A 166 -9.81 4.57 21.04
CA GLY A 166 -10.55 5.76 21.40
C GLY A 166 -11.91 5.87 20.71
N ILE A 167 -12.83 6.55 21.39
CA ILE A 167 -14.12 6.96 20.87
C ILE A 167 -14.40 8.38 21.36
N SER A 168 -14.89 9.25 20.49
CA SER A 168 -15.22 10.64 20.85
C SER A 168 -16.29 11.23 19.94
N GLY A 169 -16.88 12.35 20.36
CA GLY A 169 -17.94 13.03 19.60
C GLY A 169 -19.24 12.23 19.53
N GLY A 170 -20.17 12.70 18.70
CA GLY A 170 -21.34 11.94 18.26
C GLY A 170 -22.36 11.48 19.30
N ILE A 171 -23.24 10.59 18.85
CA ILE A 171 -24.29 9.92 19.62
C ILE A 171 -23.94 8.44 19.72
N ASP A 172 -24.36 7.78 20.81
CA ASP A 172 -24.19 6.34 20.97
C ASP A 172 -24.87 5.58 19.81
N ASN A 173 -24.20 4.54 19.30
CA ASN A 173 -24.75 3.66 18.26
C ASN A 173 -24.21 2.22 18.40
N VAL A 174 -24.74 1.29 17.61
CA VAL A 174 -24.42 -0.15 17.75
C VAL A 174 -22.95 -0.48 17.45
N PHE A 175 -22.28 0.29 16.59
CA PHE A 175 -20.86 0.13 16.31
C PHE A 175 -19.97 0.50 17.51
N ASP A 176 -20.52 1.16 18.53
CA ASP A 176 -19.78 1.45 19.77
C ASP A 176 -19.42 0.19 20.57
N GLU A 177 -20.05 -0.94 20.29
CA GLU A 177 -19.72 -2.23 20.90
C GLU A 177 -18.62 -2.98 20.12
N GLU A 178 -18.22 -2.50 18.93
CA GLU A 178 -17.16 -3.13 18.14
C GLU A 178 -15.78 -2.66 18.60
N HIS A 179 -15.02 -3.60 19.17
CA HIS A 179 -13.70 -3.35 19.74
C HIS A 179 -12.56 -3.72 18.81
N TYR A 180 -12.77 -4.68 17.90
CA TYR A 180 -11.74 -5.14 16.97
C TYR A 180 -12.28 -5.22 15.55
N LEU A 181 -11.43 -4.86 14.57
CA LEU A 181 -11.66 -5.07 13.14
C LEU A 181 -10.52 -5.93 12.55
N GLU A 182 -10.81 -6.81 11.61
CA GLU A 182 -9.83 -7.51 10.77
C GLU A 182 -10.17 -7.27 9.30
N PHE A 183 -9.18 -6.92 8.49
CA PHE A 183 -9.31 -6.84 7.02
C PHE A 183 -8.47 -7.95 6.42
N THR A 184 -9.11 -8.87 5.69
CA THR A 184 -8.41 -10.08 5.24
C THR A 184 -7.80 -9.90 3.83
N PRO A 185 -6.62 -10.49 3.59
CA PRO A 185 -5.96 -10.42 2.28
C PRO A 185 -6.60 -11.35 1.24
N GLU A 186 -7.37 -12.35 1.68
CA GLU A 186 -7.82 -13.47 0.85
C GLU A 186 -8.83 -13.08 -0.25
N ASN A 187 -9.40 -11.88 -0.21
CA ASN A 187 -10.26 -11.35 -1.29
C ASN A 187 -10.23 -9.82 -1.45
N ILE A 188 -9.31 -9.08 -0.79
CA ILE A 188 -9.28 -7.60 -0.70
C ILE A 188 -10.62 -6.90 -0.39
N THR A 189 -11.64 -7.64 0.05
CA THR A 189 -12.99 -7.12 0.27
C THR A 189 -13.70 -7.76 1.44
N THR A 190 -13.06 -8.61 2.25
CA THR A 190 -13.71 -9.20 3.44
C THR A 190 -13.20 -8.53 4.71
N PHE A 191 -14.12 -8.16 5.60
CA PHE A 191 -13.80 -7.70 6.94
C PHE A 191 -14.47 -8.59 7.99
N ARG A 192 -13.96 -8.51 9.21
CA ARG A 192 -14.58 -9.06 10.40
C ARG A 192 -14.59 -8.02 11.50
N SER A 193 -15.57 -8.09 12.38
CA SER A 193 -15.59 -7.29 13.61
C SER A 193 -15.89 -8.16 14.83
N SER A 194 -15.44 -7.69 15.99
CA SER A 194 -15.59 -8.38 17.27
C SER A 194 -15.95 -7.40 18.38
N GLN A 195 -16.81 -7.85 19.28
CA GLN A 195 -17.21 -7.17 20.51
C GLN A 195 -16.44 -7.68 21.73
N ASP A 196 -15.44 -8.55 21.53
CA ASP A 196 -14.61 -9.06 22.61
C ASP A 196 -14.04 -7.91 23.46
N PRO A 197 -13.84 -8.12 24.77
CA PRO A 197 -13.31 -7.08 25.65
C PRO A 197 -11.93 -6.58 25.20
N PHE A 198 -11.63 -5.31 25.47
CA PHE A 198 -10.29 -4.76 25.27
C PHE A 198 -9.20 -5.58 25.97
N GLY A 199 -8.02 -5.65 25.35
CA GLY A 199 -6.91 -6.47 25.83
C GLY A 199 -7.02 -7.96 25.52
N THR A 200 -8.02 -8.41 24.77
CA THR A 200 -8.10 -9.80 24.28
C THR A 200 -6.86 -10.14 23.47
N ASP A 201 -6.32 -11.34 23.69
CA ASP A 201 -5.18 -11.85 22.93
C ASP A 201 -5.57 -12.02 21.46
N ILE A 202 -4.73 -11.52 20.55
CA ILE A 202 -5.03 -11.47 19.11
C ILE A 202 -5.32 -12.86 18.51
N ASP A 203 -4.76 -13.93 19.09
CA ASP A 203 -4.96 -15.30 18.62
C ASP A 203 -6.30 -15.89 19.11
N ASN A 204 -6.96 -15.21 20.06
CA ASN A 204 -8.18 -15.67 20.72
C ASN A 204 -9.41 -14.80 20.43
N ILE A 205 -9.28 -13.74 19.62
CA ILE A 205 -10.41 -12.88 19.22
C ILE A 205 -11.48 -13.72 18.52
N LEU A 206 -12.71 -13.66 19.03
CA LEU A 206 -13.90 -14.24 18.43
C LEU A 206 -14.54 -13.21 17.50
N TRP A 207 -14.54 -13.50 16.20
CA TRP A 207 -15.14 -12.64 15.19
C TRP A 207 -16.66 -12.83 15.17
N ASP A 208 -17.38 -11.92 15.83
CA ASP A 208 -18.83 -11.93 15.94
C ASP A 208 -19.53 -11.66 14.62
N PHE A 209 -18.94 -10.79 13.80
CA PHE A 209 -19.48 -10.41 12.50
C PHE A 209 -18.48 -10.61 11.39
N VAL A 210 -19.02 -10.96 10.23
CA VAL A 210 -18.30 -11.09 8.97
C VAL A 210 -19.08 -10.30 7.93
N GLY A 211 -18.34 -9.70 7.01
CA GLY A 211 -18.94 -8.97 5.91
C GLY A 211 -17.94 -8.63 4.84
N SER A 212 -18.34 -7.70 3.97
CA SER A 212 -17.48 -7.13 2.95
C SER A 212 -17.21 -5.65 3.18
N TYR A 213 -16.11 -5.13 2.67
CA TYR A 213 -15.81 -3.70 2.74
C TYR A 213 -15.51 -3.11 1.37
N GLU A 214 -15.81 -1.83 1.21
CA GLU A 214 -15.49 -1.04 0.03
C GLU A 214 -14.77 0.24 0.45
N VAL A 215 -13.71 0.58 -0.27
CA VAL A 215 -13.01 1.85 -0.14
C VAL A 215 -13.28 2.68 -1.39
N THR A 216 -13.67 3.94 -1.20
CA THR A 216 -13.90 4.88 -2.30
C THR A 216 -13.04 6.13 -2.17
N ASP A 217 -12.64 6.67 -3.32
CA ASP A 217 -11.91 7.94 -3.41
C ASP A 217 -12.88 9.11 -3.28
N VAL A 218 -12.45 10.16 -2.58
CA VAL A 218 -13.23 11.38 -2.43
C VAL A 218 -12.74 12.44 -3.40
N ARG A 219 -13.64 12.92 -4.26
CA ARG A 219 -13.28 13.87 -5.32
C ARG A 219 -12.64 15.13 -4.74
N GLY A 220 -11.41 15.40 -5.17
CA GLY A 220 -10.64 16.57 -4.73
C GLY A 220 -9.92 16.41 -3.40
N TYR A 221 -9.89 15.21 -2.82
CA TYR A 221 -9.18 14.91 -1.57
C TYR A 221 -8.32 13.65 -1.73
N GLU A 222 -7.01 13.84 -1.79
CA GLU A 222 -6.05 12.74 -2.01
C GLU A 222 -5.84 11.92 -0.72
N TYR A 223 -5.74 12.62 0.42
CA TYR A 223 -5.52 12.05 1.75
C TYR A 223 -6.83 11.81 2.54
N LEU A 224 -7.90 11.41 1.84
CA LEU A 224 -9.19 11.08 2.43
C LEU A 224 -9.83 9.95 1.63
N LYS A 225 -10.30 8.91 2.32
CA LYS A 225 -11.10 7.84 1.72
C LYS A 225 -12.40 7.68 2.47
N TYR A 226 -13.40 7.11 1.82
CA TYR A 226 -14.56 6.58 2.53
C TYR A 226 -14.46 5.07 2.62
N LEU A 227 -14.65 4.55 3.83
CA LEU A 227 -14.74 3.13 4.12
C LEU A 227 -16.20 2.78 4.36
N THR A 228 -16.70 1.77 3.67
CA THR A 228 -18.03 1.23 3.86
C THR A 228 -17.90 -0.23 4.29
N LEU A 229 -18.50 -0.58 5.43
CA LEU A 229 -18.59 -1.94 5.94
C LEU A 229 -19.99 -2.47 5.66
N TYR A 230 -20.09 -3.57 4.91
CA TYR A 230 -21.34 -4.26 4.58
C TYR A 230 -21.41 -5.58 5.35
N TYR A 231 -22.25 -5.64 6.37
CA TYR A 231 -22.43 -6.82 7.19
C TYR A 231 -23.24 -7.88 6.45
N ASP A 232 -22.93 -9.16 6.65
CA ASP A 232 -23.68 -10.26 6.01
C ASP A 232 -25.18 -10.27 6.39
N GLY A 233 -25.55 -9.62 7.51
CA GLY A 233 -26.92 -9.39 7.94
C GLY A 233 -27.70 -8.32 7.15
N GLY A 234 -27.04 -7.59 6.26
CA GLY A 234 -27.63 -6.54 5.42
C GLY A 234 -27.46 -5.11 5.96
N ASP A 235 -26.95 -4.95 7.18
CA ASP A 235 -26.59 -3.66 7.76
C ASP A 235 -25.32 -3.09 7.13
N ARG A 236 -25.15 -1.78 7.25
CA ARG A 236 -24.02 -1.06 6.68
C ARG A 236 -23.59 0.10 7.54
N GLU A 237 -22.28 0.20 7.77
CA GLU A 237 -21.65 1.32 8.46
C GLU A 237 -20.73 2.06 7.48
N GLU A 238 -20.71 3.40 7.55
CA GLU A 238 -19.92 4.22 6.63
C GLU A 238 -19.11 5.28 7.34
N PHE A 239 -17.85 5.40 6.94
CA PHE A 239 -16.86 6.23 7.61
C PHE A 239 -16.07 7.11 6.65
N GLU A 240 -15.68 8.31 7.09
CA GLU A 240 -14.44 8.92 6.62
C GLU A 240 -13.25 8.18 7.26
N LEU A 241 -12.33 7.69 6.43
CA LEU A 241 -11.11 7.02 6.86
C LEU A 241 -9.92 7.95 6.69
N ASN A 242 -9.23 8.20 7.80
CA ASN A 242 -7.96 8.92 7.85
C ASN A 242 -6.87 8.03 8.44
N VAL A 243 -5.68 8.08 7.86
CA VAL A 243 -4.46 7.49 8.43
C VAL A 243 -3.77 8.55 9.26
N LEU A 244 -3.60 8.30 10.56
CA LEU A 244 -2.91 9.22 11.48
C LEU A 244 -1.40 8.96 11.51
N ASP A 245 -1.03 7.68 11.51
CA ASP A 245 0.32 7.18 11.40
C ASP A 245 0.30 5.74 10.89
N ASP A 246 1.46 5.11 10.80
CA ASP A 246 1.60 3.76 10.26
C ASP A 246 1.00 2.66 11.14
N GLN A 247 0.51 2.98 12.34
CA GLN A 247 -0.11 2.05 13.28
C GLN A 247 -1.54 2.46 13.65
N THR A 248 -2.01 3.63 13.21
CA THR A 248 -3.25 4.23 13.72
C THR A 248 -4.11 4.78 12.60
N ILE A 249 -5.36 4.34 12.56
CA ILE A 249 -6.41 4.91 11.70
C ILE A 249 -7.49 5.58 12.54
N GLU A 250 -8.17 6.53 11.92
CA GLU A 250 -9.32 7.21 12.47
C GLU A 250 -10.51 7.06 11.52
N LEU A 251 -11.65 6.66 12.08
CA LEU A 251 -12.91 6.44 11.37
C LEU A 251 -13.96 7.39 11.90
N TYR A 252 -14.35 8.39 11.10
CA TYR A 252 -15.48 9.28 11.41
C TYR A 252 -16.76 8.67 10.85
N HIS A 253 -17.70 8.31 11.71
CA HIS A 253 -18.95 7.67 11.34
C HIS A 253 -20.00 8.67 10.87
N PHE A 254 -20.56 8.45 9.67
CA PHE A 254 -21.44 9.44 9.04
C PHE A 254 -22.78 9.65 9.72
N ASP A 255 -23.38 8.60 10.29
CA ASP A 255 -24.76 8.69 10.79
C ASP A 255 -24.82 9.10 12.26
N SER A 256 -23.75 8.87 13.02
CA SER A 256 -23.70 9.16 14.46
C SER A 256 -22.74 10.27 14.86
N ASP A 257 -21.96 10.81 13.92
CA ASP A 257 -20.88 11.78 14.15
C ASP A 257 -19.81 11.31 15.16
N ARG A 258 -19.72 9.98 15.37
CA ARG A 258 -18.70 9.36 16.22
C ARG A 258 -17.36 9.32 15.51
N VAL A 259 -16.30 9.58 16.26
CA VAL A 259 -14.92 9.37 15.82
C VAL A 259 -14.34 8.20 16.59
N TYR A 260 -13.96 7.15 15.87
CA TYR A 260 -13.26 5.99 16.41
C TYR A 260 -11.79 6.03 16.03
N ARG A 261 -10.93 5.73 17.00
CA ARG A 261 -9.50 5.51 16.76
C ARG A 261 -9.19 4.05 16.91
N PHE A 262 -8.51 3.48 15.93
CA PHE A 262 -8.07 2.09 15.94
C PHE A 262 -6.56 2.02 15.78
N SER A 263 -5.93 1.13 16.56
CA SER A 263 -4.50 0.87 16.52
C SER A 263 -4.22 -0.57 16.08
N GLY A 264 -3.25 -0.74 15.19
CA GLY A 264 -2.85 -2.03 14.65
C GLY A 264 -2.24 -2.95 15.71
N ARG A 265 -2.67 -4.21 15.73
CA ARG A 265 -2.23 -5.27 16.62
C ARG A 265 -1.68 -6.44 15.80
N GLY A 266 -0.50 -6.93 16.20
CA GLY A 266 0.15 -8.05 15.51
C GLY A 266 0.58 -7.68 14.09
N PHE A 267 1.55 -6.78 13.95
CA PHE A 267 2.10 -6.41 12.65
C PHE A 267 2.57 -7.64 11.86
N ILE A 268 2.15 -7.71 10.61
CA ILE A 268 2.39 -8.81 9.69
C ILE A 268 3.51 -8.40 8.74
N GLN A 269 4.74 -8.72 9.14
CA GLN A 269 5.91 -8.47 8.30
C GLN A 269 5.90 -9.40 7.08
N ILE A 270 5.89 -8.81 5.88
CA ILE A 270 5.99 -9.53 4.61
C ILE A 270 7.47 -9.75 4.31
N LEU A 271 7.98 -10.79 4.96
CA LEU A 271 9.35 -11.25 4.78
C LEU A 271 9.48 -12.08 3.49
N LYS A 272 10.71 -12.04 2.98
CA LYS A 272 11.40 -13.11 2.27
C LYS A 272 10.66 -14.47 2.36
N GLY A 273 10.04 -14.90 1.25
CA GLY A 273 9.31 -16.17 1.12
C GLY A 273 10.01 -17.35 1.80
N ASP A 274 9.23 -18.10 2.59
CA ASP A 274 9.70 -19.05 3.59
C ASP A 274 10.72 -20.07 3.09
N LYS A 275 11.96 -19.92 3.56
CA LYS A 275 12.89 -21.04 3.79
C LYS A 275 13.52 -20.91 5.16
N THR A 276 12.77 -21.09 6.26
CA THR A 276 13.21 -21.79 7.48
C THR A 276 12.13 -21.93 8.58
N SER A 277 12.08 -23.14 9.15
CA SER A 277 11.35 -23.59 10.34
C SER A 277 11.61 -22.74 11.59
N ALA A 278 10.60 -22.12 12.21
CA ALA A 278 10.20 -22.47 13.57
C ALA A 278 8.70 -22.17 13.85
N LYS A 279 8.19 -22.81 14.90
CA LYS A 279 6.79 -22.84 15.37
C LYS A 279 6.26 -21.47 15.80
N THR A 280 5.41 -20.85 14.99
CA THR A 280 4.45 -19.84 15.46
C THR A 280 3.21 -19.91 14.56
N LYS A 281 2.01 -20.00 15.14
CA LYS A 281 0.74 -20.18 14.42
C LYS A 281 0.34 -19.00 13.51
N ALA A 282 1.14 -17.93 13.46
CA ALA A 282 0.97 -16.79 12.54
C ALA A 282 1.41 -17.07 11.08
N LYS A 283 1.91 -18.28 10.78
CA LYS A 283 2.80 -18.52 9.64
C LYS A 283 2.23 -18.55 8.21
N ASN A 284 0.94 -18.36 7.98
CA ASN A 284 0.37 -18.48 6.63
C ASN A 284 -0.42 -17.25 6.14
N ARG A 285 -0.57 -16.19 6.94
CA ARG A 285 -1.52 -15.12 6.60
C ARG A 285 -1.06 -14.18 5.47
N ASN A 286 0.22 -14.11 5.09
CA ASN A 286 0.66 -13.11 4.10
C ASN A 286 1.95 -13.41 3.32
N SER A 287 2.58 -14.58 3.47
CA SER A 287 3.90 -14.86 2.84
C SER A 287 3.86 -14.89 1.31
N ASN A 288 2.67 -14.90 0.72
CA ASN A 288 2.44 -14.86 -0.72
C ASN A 288 1.45 -13.78 -1.18
N ARG A 289 1.24 -12.69 -0.40
CA ARG A 289 0.31 -11.63 -0.80
C ARG A 289 0.75 -10.98 -2.11
N LYS A 290 0.02 -11.29 -3.18
CA LYS A 290 0.19 -10.66 -4.48
C LYS A 290 -0.62 -9.36 -4.48
N ARG A 291 -0.01 -8.23 -4.88
CA ARG A 291 -0.79 -7.02 -5.16
C ARG A 291 -1.71 -7.34 -6.35
N THR A 292 -2.97 -6.95 -6.25
CA THR A 292 -3.92 -6.88 -7.35
C THR A 292 -4.19 -5.41 -7.70
N ARG A 293 -4.70 -5.17 -8.89
CA ARG A 293 -5.07 -3.80 -9.29
C ARG A 293 -6.38 -3.43 -8.62
N VAL A 294 -6.35 -2.39 -7.81
CA VAL A 294 -7.54 -1.89 -7.13
C VAL A 294 -8.11 -0.75 -7.97
N LYS A 295 -9.35 -0.93 -8.45
CA LYS A 295 -10.12 0.15 -9.11
C LYS A 295 -11.18 0.64 -8.13
N ARG A 296 -10.98 1.83 -7.57
CA ARG A 296 -11.93 2.46 -6.65
C ARG A 296 -12.95 3.29 -7.42
N LYS A 297 -14.15 3.39 -6.84
CA LYS A 297 -15.13 4.40 -7.27
C LYS A 297 -14.72 5.75 -6.69
N THR A 298 -15.00 6.82 -7.43
CA THR A 298 -14.83 8.19 -6.94
C THR A 298 -16.19 8.81 -6.64
N VAL A 299 -16.37 9.31 -5.42
CA VAL A 299 -17.61 9.93 -4.95
C VAL A 299 -17.38 11.39 -4.58
N ASP A 300 -18.46 12.18 -4.55
CA ASP A 300 -18.39 13.55 -4.01
C ASP A 300 -18.29 13.52 -2.48
N LYS A 301 -17.59 14.52 -1.93
CA LYS A 301 -17.54 14.70 -0.48
C LYS A 301 -18.96 14.89 0.06
N ARG A 302 -19.32 14.12 1.10
CA ARG A 302 -20.60 14.31 1.80
C ARG A 302 -20.60 15.67 2.48
N VAL A 303 -21.70 16.40 2.30
CA VAL A 303 -21.96 17.62 3.08
C VAL A 303 -22.51 17.15 4.42
N LEU A 304 -21.66 17.13 5.44
CA LEU A 304 -22.08 16.92 6.82
C LEU A 304 -23.03 18.07 7.20
N LYS A 305 -24.22 17.73 7.72
CA LYS A 305 -25.27 18.70 8.07
C LYS A 305 -25.10 19.26 9.46
#